data_AF-A0AA41YNH8-F1
#
_entry.id   AF-A0AA41YNH8-F1
#
_cell.length_a   1.000
_cell.length_b   1.000
_cell.length_c   1.000
_cell.angle_alpha   90.00
_cell.angle_beta   90.00
_cell.angle_gamma   90.00
#
_symmetry.space_group_name_H-M   'P 1'
#
loop_
_entity.id
_entity.type
_entity.pdbx_description
1 polymer ?
#
loop_
_entity_poly.entity_id
_entity_poly.type
_entity_poly.pdbx_seq_one_letter_code
_entity_poly.pdbx_strand_id
1 'polypeptide(L)'
;MVKLTDLVPAFRTTVQAVLDECAANGLVLRPYFVMRDPVTQGRLWRQSRPGAEVEARIEQLRAQGCDFLASCIERAGPSCGQEVTRAIPGLSWHQYGEAVDCYVVGPDGQPDWDSPDYAKFGQVGEAHGLRWGGHFGDNDHLQLRPIEPLAAFGSLKAINDAMMARWGAGA
;
A
#
# COMPACT_ATOMS: atom_id res chain seq x y z
N MET A 1 -16.05 -4.19 5.26
CA MET A 1 -15.54 -3.12 6.15
C MET A 1 -14.09 -3.44 6.44
N VAL A 2 -13.21 -2.47 6.20
CA VAL A 2 -11.76 -2.58 6.46
C VAL A 2 -11.53 -2.73 7.95
N LYS A 3 -10.59 -3.60 8.33
CA LYS A 3 -10.27 -3.84 9.74
C LYS A 3 -8.88 -3.30 10.03
N LEU A 4 -8.78 -2.28 10.88
CA LEU A 4 -7.49 -1.79 11.37
C LEU A 4 -6.71 -2.87 12.13
N THR A 5 -7.37 -3.95 12.58
CA THR A 5 -6.71 -5.13 13.19
C THR A 5 -5.78 -5.87 12.24
N ASP A 6 -5.88 -5.62 10.93
CA ASP A 6 -4.97 -6.21 9.94
C ASP A 6 -3.62 -5.47 9.91
N LEU A 7 -3.55 -4.26 10.47
CA LEU A 7 -2.30 -3.50 10.62
C LEU A 7 -1.44 -4.06 11.75
N VAL A 8 -0.12 -3.86 11.66
CA VAL A 8 0.77 -4.21 12.77
C VAL A 8 0.40 -3.41 14.04
N PRO A 9 0.50 -3.99 15.25
CA PRO A 9 -0.09 -3.39 16.46
C PRO A 9 0.37 -1.96 16.75
N ALA A 10 1.66 -1.66 16.54
CA ALA A 10 2.21 -0.32 16.73
C ALA A 10 1.56 0.68 15.76
N PHE A 11 1.56 0.35 14.47
CA PHE A 11 0.97 1.21 13.43
C PHE A 11 -0.54 1.41 13.62
N ARG A 12 -1.27 0.34 13.94
CA ARG A 12 -2.71 0.41 14.25
C ARG A 12 -3.02 1.45 15.33
N THR A 13 -2.24 1.44 16.41
CA THR A 13 -2.43 2.34 17.55
C THR A 13 -2.24 3.78 17.12
N THR A 14 -1.16 4.06 16.37
CA THR A 14 -0.89 5.40 15.83
C THR A 14 -1.93 5.85 14.82
N VAL A 15 -2.39 4.97 13.91
CA VAL A 15 -3.44 5.29 12.94
C VAL A 15 -4.75 5.65 13.65
N GLN A 16 -5.13 4.92 14.69
CA GLN A 16 -6.33 5.27 15.46
C GLN A 16 -6.21 6.66 16.09
N ALA A 17 -5.06 6.98 16.69
CA ALA A 17 -4.81 8.30 17.29
C ALA A 17 -4.90 9.43 16.24
N VAL A 18 -4.35 9.21 15.04
CA VAL A 18 -4.45 10.17 13.92
C VAL A 18 -5.91 10.39 13.50
N LEU A 19 -6.68 9.31 13.32
CA LEU A 19 -8.09 9.41 12.94
C LEU A 19 -8.93 10.12 14.02
N ASP A 20 -8.68 9.83 15.29
CA ASP A 20 -9.35 10.47 16.42
C ASP A 20 -9.03 11.96 16.48
N GLU A 21 -7.77 12.35 16.26
CA GLU A 21 -7.34 13.74 16.23
C GLU A 21 -7.92 14.49 15.03
N CYS A 22 -7.91 13.89 13.82
CA CYS A 22 -8.57 14.48 12.66
C CYS A 22 -10.07 14.71 12.94
N ALA A 23 -10.75 13.72 13.50
CA ALA A 23 -12.17 13.82 13.82
C ALA A 23 -12.46 14.91 14.87
N ALA A 24 -11.61 15.02 15.90
CA ALA A 24 -11.71 16.09 16.90
C ALA A 24 -11.56 17.50 16.29
N ASN A 25 -10.86 17.60 15.15
CA ASN A 25 -10.69 18.84 14.38
C ASN A 25 -11.69 18.98 13.21
N GLY A 26 -12.76 18.18 13.20
CA GLY A 26 -13.83 18.26 12.19
C GLY A 26 -13.48 17.63 10.84
N LEU A 27 -12.34 16.92 10.74
CA LEU A 27 -11.93 16.18 9.55
C LEU A 27 -12.22 14.69 9.73
N VAL A 28 -13.30 14.20 9.12
CA VAL A 28 -13.66 12.79 9.21
C VAL A 28 -13.02 12.02 8.06
N LEU A 29 -12.09 11.11 8.38
CA LEU A 29 -11.51 10.16 7.43
C LEU A 29 -12.03 8.75 7.67
N ARG A 30 -12.09 7.95 6.60
CA ARG A 30 -12.45 6.52 6.67
C ARG A 30 -11.40 5.65 5.98
N PRO A 31 -10.80 4.69 6.70
CA PRO A 31 -9.92 3.70 6.11
C PRO A 31 -10.67 2.85 5.07
N TYR A 32 -10.10 2.71 3.88
CA TYR A 32 -10.64 1.88 2.81
C TYR A 32 -9.64 0.86 2.24
N PHE A 33 -8.35 1.02 2.54
CA PHE A 33 -7.33 0.02 2.24
C PHE A 33 -6.33 -0.14 3.39
N VAL A 34 -6.13 -1.38 3.86
CA VAL A 34 -5.11 -1.75 4.86
C VAL A 34 -4.19 -2.83 4.29
N MET A 35 -4.30 -4.07 4.76
CA MET A 35 -3.57 -5.22 4.27
C MET A 35 -3.93 -5.51 2.81
N ARG A 36 -2.90 -5.72 2.00
CA ARG A 36 -3.04 -6.13 0.60
C ARG A 36 -2.15 -7.33 0.36
N ASP A 37 -2.70 -8.43 -0.12
CA ASP A 37 -1.88 -9.59 -0.43
C ASP A 37 -1.02 -9.35 -1.69
N PRO A 38 0.12 -10.06 -1.85
CA PRO A 38 1.01 -9.87 -2.99
C PRO A 38 0.40 -10.16 -4.37
N VAL A 39 -0.60 -11.05 -4.48
CA VAL A 39 -1.25 -11.34 -5.76
C VAL A 39 -2.17 -10.17 -6.13
N THR A 40 -2.91 -9.62 -5.17
CA THR A 40 -3.70 -8.40 -5.37
C THR A 40 -2.81 -7.22 -5.75
N GLN A 41 -1.67 -7.02 -5.08
CA GLN A 41 -0.69 -6.00 -5.51
C GLN A 41 -0.22 -6.25 -6.95
N GLY A 42 0.05 -7.51 -7.31
CA GLY A 42 0.43 -7.91 -8.66
C GLY A 42 -0.63 -7.55 -9.69
N ARG A 43 -1.92 -7.73 -9.36
CA ARG A 43 -3.06 -7.34 -10.20
C ARG A 43 -3.12 -5.83 -10.41
N LEU A 44 -3.04 -5.05 -9.32
CA LEU A 44 -3.09 -3.58 -9.38
C LEU A 44 -1.93 -2.99 -10.18
N TRP A 45 -0.73 -3.57 -10.03
CA TRP A 45 0.40 -3.20 -10.88
C TRP A 45 0.13 -3.59 -12.34
N ARG A 46 -0.24 -4.84 -12.60
CA ARG A 46 -0.42 -5.37 -13.95
C ARG A 46 -1.49 -4.63 -14.78
N GLN A 47 -2.57 -4.16 -14.16
CA GLN A 47 -3.75 -3.69 -14.89
C GLN A 47 -3.53 -2.53 -15.87
N SER A 48 -2.47 -1.74 -15.69
CA SER A 48 -2.16 -0.60 -16.58
C SER A 48 -0.94 -0.84 -17.47
N ARG A 49 -0.41 -2.06 -17.54
CA ARG A 49 0.81 -2.39 -18.29
C ARG A 49 0.51 -3.30 -19.48
N PRO A 50 1.19 -3.11 -20.63
CA PRO A 50 1.13 -4.06 -21.74
C PRO A 50 1.63 -5.45 -21.34
N GLY A 51 1.07 -6.50 -21.97
CA GLY A 51 1.47 -7.89 -21.68
C GLY A 51 2.97 -8.14 -21.80
N ALA A 52 3.62 -7.58 -22.82
CA ALA A 52 5.07 -7.71 -23.01
C ALA A 52 5.90 -7.08 -21.86
N GLU A 53 5.44 -5.97 -21.27
CA GLU A 53 6.11 -5.36 -20.11
C GLU A 53 5.97 -6.25 -18.87
N VAL A 54 4.80 -6.86 -18.70
CA VAL A 54 4.51 -7.78 -17.60
C VAL A 54 5.38 -9.03 -17.71
N GLU A 55 5.48 -9.63 -18.89
CA GLU A 55 6.32 -10.79 -19.19
C GLU A 55 7.80 -10.49 -18.94
N ALA A 56 8.31 -9.38 -19.48
CA ALA A 56 9.70 -8.97 -19.26
C ALA A 56 10.01 -8.76 -17.77
N ARG A 57 9.07 -8.21 -16.99
CA ARG A 57 9.25 -8.04 -15.54
C ARG A 57 9.29 -9.37 -14.80
N ILE A 58 8.42 -10.32 -15.17
CA ILE A 58 8.42 -11.68 -14.60
C ILE A 58 9.77 -12.37 -14.86
N GLU A 59 10.25 -12.32 -16.10
CA GLU A 59 11.55 -12.89 -16.48
C GLU A 59 12.70 -12.24 -15.70
N GLN A 60 12.70 -10.92 -15.56
CA GLN A 60 13.70 -10.20 -14.77
C GLN A 60 13.71 -10.63 -13.30
N LEU A 61 12.53 -10.79 -12.68
CA LEU A 61 12.41 -11.25 -11.30
C LEU A 61 12.94 -12.68 -11.13
N ARG A 62 12.58 -13.59 -12.04
CA ARG A 62 13.09 -14.96 -12.05
C ARG A 62 14.61 -15.02 -12.21
N ALA A 63 15.17 -14.20 -13.10
CA ALA A 63 16.63 -14.09 -13.29
C ALA A 63 17.36 -13.59 -12.01
N GLN A 64 16.66 -12.87 -11.13
CA GLN A 64 17.18 -12.41 -9.84
C GLN A 64 16.86 -13.37 -8.68
N GLY A 65 16.32 -14.56 -8.95
CA GLY A 65 15.91 -15.52 -7.92
C GLY A 65 14.71 -15.07 -7.09
N CYS A 66 13.87 -14.19 -7.64
CA CYS A 66 12.67 -13.65 -7.00
C CYS A 66 11.40 -14.38 -7.47
N ASP A 67 11.42 -15.72 -7.44
CA ASP A 67 10.35 -16.56 -7.97
C ASP A 67 8.99 -16.34 -7.29
N PHE A 68 8.96 -16.05 -5.99
CA PHE A 68 7.70 -15.80 -5.29
C PHE A 68 7.04 -14.51 -5.81
N LEU A 69 7.80 -13.43 -5.95
CA LEU A 69 7.28 -12.17 -6.51
C LEU A 69 6.80 -12.34 -7.96
N ALA A 70 7.58 -13.03 -8.79
CA ALA A 70 7.20 -13.35 -10.16
C ALA A 70 5.88 -14.15 -10.20
N SER A 71 5.77 -15.19 -9.37
CA SER A 71 4.56 -16.02 -9.29
C SER A 71 3.33 -15.23 -8.85
N CYS A 72 3.48 -14.20 -8.02
CA CYS A 72 2.37 -13.34 -7.62
C CYS A 72 1.80 -12.54 -8.81
N ILE A 73 2.66 -12.04 -9.70
CA ILE A 73 2.23 -11.32 -10.92
C ILE A 73 1.56 -12.29 -11.91
N GLU A 74 2.09 -13.51 -12.05
CA GLU A 74 1.50 -14.55 -12.89
C GLU A 74 0.10 -14.95 -12.39
N ARG A 75 -0.02 -15.26 -11.10
CA ARG A 75 -1.28 -15.66 -10.43
C ARG A 75 -2.34 -14.57 -10.46
N ALA A 76 -1.94 -13.30 -10.53
CA ALA A 76 -2.89 -12.20 -10.70
C ALA A 76 -3.69 -12.34 -12.01
N GLY A 77 -3.13 -12.98 -13.04
CA GLY A 77 -3.78 -13.15 -14.33
C GLY A 77 -4.00 -11.83 -15.10
N PRO A 78 -4.47 -11.88 -16.35
CA PRO A 78 -4.72 -10.69 -17.15
C PRO A 78 -5.71 -9.73 -16.47
N SER A 79 -5.42 -8.43 -16.59
CA SER A 79 -6.23 -7.34 -16.03
C SER A 79 -6.07 -6.09 -16.89
N CYS A 80 -7.10 -5.26 -16.96
CA CYS A 80 -7.10 -3.98 -17.67
C CYS A 80 -7.72 -2.91 -16.77
N GLY A 81 -7.06 -1.76 -16.65
CA GLY A 81 -7.50 -0.66 -15.80
C GLY A 81 -6.51 0.51 -15.81
N GLN A 82 -6.85 1.57 -15.08
CA GLN A 82 -5.97 2.73 -14.90
C GLN A 82 -4.76 2.39 -14.04
N GLU A 83 -3.69 3.18 -14.17
CA GLU A 83 -2.53 3.08 -13.26
C GLU A 83 -2.95 3.54 -11.86
N VAL A 84 -2.97 2.61 -10.91
CA VAL A 84 -3.27 2.90 -9.49
C VAL A 84 -2.06 2.66 -8.58
N THR A 85 -0.98 2.10 -9.13
CA THR A 85 0.27 1.86 -8.40
C THR A 85 1.41 1.63 -9.38
N ARG A 86 2.63 1.94 -8.96
CA ARG A 86 3.88 1.58 -9.64
C ARG A 86 4.66 0.48 -8.91
N ALA A 87 4.22 0.10 -7.72
CA ALA A 87 4.86 -0.93 -6.91
C ALA A 87 4.49 -2.33 -7.43
N ILE A 88 5.50 -3.13 -7.78
CA ILE A 88 5.32 -4.58 -7.96
C ILE A 88 5.07 -5.26 -6.59
N PRO A 89 4.66 -6.54 -6.56
CA PRO A 89 4.57 -7.28 -5.30
C PRO A 89 5.87 -7.17 -4.49
N GLY A 90 5.70 -6.87 -3.20
CA GLY A 90 6.77 -6.71 -2.22
C GLY A 90 7.26 -5.26 -2.08
N LEU A 91 6.87 -4.36 -2.98
CA LEU A 91 7.28 -2.95 -2.94
C LEU A 91 6.18 -2.01 -2.42
N SER A 92 5.19 -2.53 -1.69
CA SER A 92 4.16 -1.70 -1.03
C SER A 92 4.04 -2.06 0.45
N TRP A 93 4.03 -1.06 1.33
CA TRP A 93 3.88 -1.25 2.78
C TRP A 93 2.52 -1.85 3.19
N HIS A 94 1.49 -1.80 2.34
CA HIS A 94 0.23 -2.51 2.56
C HIS A 94 0.43 -4.03 2.72
N GLN A 95 1.44 -4.61 2.07
CA GLN A 95 1.73 -6.04 2.13
C GLN A 95 2.38 -6.49 3.45
N TYR A 96 2.78 -5.50 4.26
CA TYR A 96 3.41 -5.67 5.57
C TYR A 96 2.46 -5.28 6.71
N GLY A 97 1.27 -4.73 6.41
CA GLY A 97 0.38 -4.15 7.41
C GLY A 97 0.90 -2.85 8.01
N GLU A 98 1.74 -2.14 7.26
CA GLU A 98 2.43 -0.92 7.69
C GLU A 98 1.98 0.32 6.90
N ALA A 99 0.89 0.22 6.14
CA ALA A 99 0.26 1.33 5.45
C ALA A 99 -1.27 1.28 5.50
N VAL A 100 -1.89 2.45 5.41
CA VAL A 100 -3.34 2.63 5.36
C VAL A 100 -3.68 3.74 4.36
N ASP A 101 -4.72 3.50 3.57
CA ASP A 101 -5.33 4.51 2.71
C ASP A 101 -6.69 4.89 3.31
N CYS A 102 -6.91 6.19 3.44
CA CYS A 102 -8.08 6.78 4.08
C CYS A 102 -8.68 7.85 3.19
N TYR A 103 -9.97 7.76 2.85
CA TYR A 103 -10.64 8.85 2.14
C TYR A 103 -11.23 9.87 3.11
N VAL A 104 -11.27 11.14 2.71
CA VAL A 104 -12.03 12.18 3.41
C VAL A 104 -13.53 11.96 3.18
N VAL A 105 -14.34 12.03 4.24
CA VAL A 105 -15.80 11.98 4.13
C VAL A 105 -16.33 13.37 3.81
N GLY A 106 -16.93 13.51 2.63
CA GLY A 106 -17.53 14.76 2.17
C GLY A 106 -18.81 15.13 2.93
N PRO A 107 -19.36 16.35 2.71
CA PRO A 107 -20.54 16.85 3.41
C PRO A 107 -21.81 16.01 3.20
N ASP A 108 -21.88 15.26 2.10
CA ASP A 108 -22.96 14.34 1.74
C ASP A 108 -22.75 12.92 2.30
N GLY A 109 -21.66 12.71 3.05
CA GLY A 109 -21.28 11.42 3.61
C GLY A 109 -20.58 10.48 2.62
N GLN A 110 -20.32 10.93 1.39
CA GLN A 110 -19.62 10.15 0.36
C GLN A 110 -18.10 10.37 0.42
N PRO A 111 -17.29 9.49 -0.19
CA PRO A 111 -15.86 9.74 -0.33
C PRO A 111 -15.57 10.99 -1.17
N ASP A 112 -14.75 11.88 -0.62
CA ASP A 112 -14.15 13.03 -1.32
C ASP A 112 -12.68 12.72 -1.61
N TRP A 113 -12.43 12.24 -2.83
CA TRP A 113 -11.09 11.87 -3.30
C TRP A 113 -10.22 13.07 -3.68
N ASP A 114 -10.83 14.23 -3.92
CA ASP A 114 -10.16 15.46 -4.35
C ASP A 114 -10.08 16.50 -3.23
N SER A 115 -10.38 16.08 -1.99
CA SER A 115 -10.47 16.97 -0.85
C SER A 115 -9.15 17.73 -0.61
N PRO A 116 -9.19 19.06 -0.45
CA PRO A 116 -8.00 19.82 -0.06
C PRO A 116 -7.53 19.47 1.36
N ASP A 117 -8.35 18.78 2.16
CA ASP A 117 -8.04 18.43 3.54
C ASP A 117 -7.08 17.24 3.69
N TYR A 118 -6.69 16.56 2.60
CA TYR A 118 -5.61 15.56 2.66
C TYR A 118 -4.29 16.12 3.18
N ALA A 119 -4.01 17.41 2.91
CA ALA A 119 -2.82 18.06 3.46
C ALA A 119 -2.85 18.11 5.00
N LYS A 120 -4.04 18.34 5.59
CA LYS A 120 -4.20 18.32 7.05
C LYS A 120 -4.09 16.90 7.60
N PHE A 121 -4.70 15.92 6.93
CA PHE A 121 -4.55 14.50 7.28
C PHE A 121 -3.08 14.07 7.32
N GLY A 122 -2.33 14.43 6.28
CA GLY A 122 -0.89 14.21 6.20
C GLY A 122 -0.11 14.86 7.34
N GLN A 123 -0.37 16.14 7.61
CA GLN A 123 0.27 16.88 8.70
C GLN A 123 0.03 16.24 10.07
N VAL A 124 -1.20 15.81 10.36
CA VAL A 124 -1.50 15.09 11.61
C VAL A 124 -0.76 13.75 11.64
N GLY A 125 -0.77 12.98 10.54
CA GLY A 125 0.01 11.75 10.44
C GLY A 125 1.50 11.95 10.75
N GLU A 126 2.11 12.99 10.18
CA GLU A 126 3.52 13.33 10.41
C GLU A 126 3.81 13.78 11.84
N ALA A 127 2.89 14.51 12.48
CA ALA A 127 2.99 14.88 13.90
C ALA A 127 3.00 13.64 14.81
N HIS A 128 2.39 12.54 14.38
CA HIS A 128 2.41 11.23 15.05
C HIS A 128 3.58 10.32 14.62
N GLY A 129 4.52 10.85 13.83
CA GLY A 129 5.72 10.12 13.38
C GLY A 129 5.48 9.16 12.22
N LEU A 130 4.34 9.25 11.54
CA LEU A 130 4.09 8.52 10.29
C LEU A 130 4.64 9.29 9.10
N ARG A 131 4.75 8.61 7.96
CA ARG A 131 5.08 9.24 6.68
C ARG A 131 3.82 9.40 5.84
N TRP A 132 3.58 10.62 5.37
CA TRP A 132 2.48 10.92 4.45
C TRP A 132 2.86 10.69 2.99
N GLY A 133 1.92 10.12 2.22
CA GLY A 133 2.13 9.85 0.80
C GLY A 133 2.00 11.05 -0.13
N GLY A 134 1.46 12.18 0.34
CA GLY A 134 1.40 13.41 -0.45
C GLY A 134 2.78 13.92 -0.91
N HIS A 135 3.86 13.55 -0.21
CA HIS A 135 5.24 13.83 -0.65
C HIS A 135 5.64 13.12 -1.96
N PHE A 136 4.89 12.11 -2.36
CA PHE A 136 5.07 11.35 -3.59
C PHE A 136 3.77 11.21 -4.40
N GLY A 137 2.78 12.07 -4.15
CA GLY A 137 1.54 12.16 -4.93
C GLY A 137 0.43 11.19 -4.54
N ASP A 138 0.52 10.57 -3.35
CA ASP A 138 -0.44 9.59 -2.81
C ASP A 138 -1.14 10.17 -1.57
N ASN A 139 -2.10 11.06 -1.79
CA ASN A 139 -2.59 11.99 -0.76
C ASN A 139 -3.40 11.33 0.36
N ASP A 140 -4.05 10.19 0.09
CA ASP A 140 -4.84 9.42 1.04
C ASP A 140 -4.02 8.40 1.84
N HIS A 141 -2.71 8.33 1.59
CA HIS A 141 -1.82 7.31 2.13
C HIS A 141 -1.03 7.75 3.37
N LEU A 142 -0.99 6.89 4.39
CA LEU A 142 -0.02 6.95 5.49
C LEU A 142 0.73 5.62 5.60
N GLN A 143 2.04 5.70 5.90
CA GLN A 143 2.88 4.55 6.17
C GLN A 143 3.73 4.72 7.44
N LEU A 144 4.01 3.60 8.11
CA LEU A 144 4.82 3.57 9.33
C LEU A 144 6.28 3.96 9.08
N ARG A 145 6.84 3.53 7.95
CA ARG A 145 8.27 3.73 7.65
C ARG A 145 8.46 4.91 6.71
N PRO A 146 9.46 5.77 6.93
CA PRO A 146 9.72 6.92 6.04
C PRO A 146 10.49 6.55 4.76
N ILE A 147 10.72 5.25 4.51
CA ILE A 147 11.53 4.74 3.40
C ILE A 147 10.76 3.66 2.64
N GLU A 148 11.13 3.45 1.38
CA GLU A 148 10.58 2.39 0.54
C GLU A 148 11.02 0.99 0.99
N PRO A 149 10.24 -0.07 0.71
CA PRO A 149 10.63 -1.44 1.04
C PRO A 149 12.01 -1.83 0.49
N LEU A 150 12.36 -1.40 -0.72
CA LEU A 150 13.69 -1.72 -1.28
C LEU A 150 14.83 -1.15 -0.42
N ALA A 151 14.67 0.07 0.11
CA ALA A 151 15.67 0.67 1.00
C ALA A 151 15.70 -0.05 2.36
N ALA A 152 14.56 -0.52 2.86
CA ALA A 152 14.45 -1.22 4.13
C ALA A 152 15.04 -2.65 4.11
N PHE A 153 14.84 -3.38 3.01
CA PHE A 153 15.27 -4.77 2.85
C PHE A 153 16.59 -4.92 2.07
N GLY A 154 17.05 -3.86 1.39
CA GLY A 154 18.32 -3.80 0.67
C GLY A 154 18.35 -4.49 -0.70
N SER A 155 17.45 -5.43 -0.99
CA SER A 155 17.37 -6.08 -2.30
C SER A 155 16.00 -6.68 -2.60
N LEU A 156 15.70 -6.86 -3.89
CA LEU A 156 14.50 -7.58 -4.33
C LEU A 156 14.50 -9.05 -3.86
N LYS A 157 15.68 -9.67 -3.73
CA LYS A 157 15.78 -11.04 -3.20
C LYS A 157 15.37 -11.11 -1.73
N ALA A 158 15.83 -10.17 -0.91
CA ALA A 158 15.42 -10.09 0.50
C ALA A 158 13.91 -9.81 0.64
N ILE A 159 13.35 -8.96 -0.21
CA ILE A 159 11.91 -8.71 -0.28
C ILE A 159 11.15 -9.97 -0.67
N ASN A 160 11.61 -10.68 -1.70
CA ASN A 160 11.04 -11.94 -2.14
C ASN A 160 10.96 -12.94 -0.98
N ASP A 161 12.06 -13.11 -0.25
CA ASP A 161 12.14 -14.07 0.85
C ASP A 161 11.24 -13.68 2.01
N ALA A 162 11.17 -12.38 2.34
CA ALA A 162 10.25 -11.86 3.35
C ALA A 162 8.77 -12.05 2.95
N MET A 163 8.44 -11.80 1.68
CA MET A 163 7.08 -12.02 1.15
C MET A 163 6.72 -13.50 1.12
N MET A 164 7.65 -14.38 0.71
CA MET A 164 7.45 -15.83 0.72
C MET A 164 7.27 -16.36 2.14
N ALA A 165 8.07 -15.91 3.11
CA ALA A 165 7.93 -16.31 4.50
C ALA A 165 6.57 -15.91 5.10
N ARG A 166 6.05 -14.73 4.71
CA ARG A 166 4.78 -14.19 5.22
C ARG A 166 3.56 -14.79 4.51
N TRP A 167 3.63 -14.98 3.20
CA TRP A 167 2.48 -15.25 2.33
C TRP A 167 2.55 -16.57 1.57
N GLY A 168 3.69 -17.27 1.60
CA GLY A 168 3.90 -18.50 0.85
C GLY A 168 3.20 -19.72 1.44
N ALA A 169 2.95 -19.73 2.75
CA ALA A 169 2.16 -20.78 3.40
C ALA A 169 0.66 -20.53 3.15
N GLY A 170 0.14 -21.03 2.03
CA GLY A 170 -1.27 -20.88 1.63
C GLY A 170 -1.49 -20.30 0.23
N ALA A 171 -0.42 -20.15 -0.55
CA ALA A 171 -0.46 -19.71 -1.95
C ALA A 171 -0.64 -20.87 -2.94
#